data_AF-A0A9W4WCR6-F1
#
_entry.id   AF-A0A9W4WCR6-F1
#
_cell.length_a   1.000
_cell.length_b   1.000
_cell.length_c   1.000
_cell.angle_alpha   90.00
_cell.angle_beta   90.00
_cell.angle_gamma   90.00
#
_symmetry.space_group_name_H-M   'P 1'
#
loop_
_entity.id
_entity.type
_entity.pdbx_description
1 polymer ?
#
loop_
_entity_poly.entity_id
_entity_poly.type
_entity_poly.pdbx_seq_one_letter_code
_entity_poly.pdbx_strand_id
1 'polypeptide(L)'
;MTGARDVPAFSPKSLGYFALNGVIYHQRDGMGAVPDVAQIAYTGFVVLMRPSVYLDLCPPLKLEFNGMEAKLRAGDPIGMPFLAINQEDETIQIRSHEGRHRAHCVRSITNDAEMPVAVLLSRGDRARHVRIENVARMASGARRQRSAQEPDPPFIDGPLFERVILNGKEVELASFAPVLRM
;
A
#
# COMPACT_ATOMS: atom_id res chain seq x y z
N MET A 1 -0.64 -22.81 -18.80
CA MET A 1 -0.09 -23.35 -17.53
C MET A 1 -0.40 -22.33 -16.45
N THR A 2 -1.35 -22.64 -15.58
CA THR A 2 -1.80 -21.80 -14.47
C THR A 2 -0.76 -21.83 -13.37
N GLY A 3 0.17 -20.86 -13.39
CA GLY A 3 1.13 -20.67 -12.31
C GLY A 3 0.38 -20.29 -11.04
N ALA A 4 0.34 -21.20 -10.07
CA ALA A 4 -0.01 -20.86 -8.70
C ALA A 4 0.87 -19.67 -8.31
N ARG A 5 0.23 -18.54 -7.99
CA ARG A 5 0.95 -17.37 -7.48
C ARG A 5 1.57 -17.83 -6.17
N ASP A 6 2.89 -17.99 -6.13
CA ASP A 6 3.67 -18.07 -4.89
C ASP A 6 3.55 -16.71 -4.19
N VAL A 7 2.35 -16.44 -3.69
CA VAL A 7 2.10 -15.34 -2.79
C VAL A 7 2.67 -15.84 -1.46
N PRO A 8 3.79 -15.29 -0.98
CA PRO A 8 4.33 -15.72 0.30
C PRO A 8 3.24 -15.52 1.34
N ALA A 9 3.06 -16.50 2.25
CA ALA A 9 2.12 -16.36 3.35
C ALA A 9 2.42 -15.03 4.05
N PHE A 10 1.57 -14.02 3.85
CA PHE A 10 1.86 -12.67 4.29
C PHE A 10 1.64 -12.58 5.80
N SER A 11 2.73 -12.75 6.54
CA SER A 11 2.82 -12.67 7.98
C SER A 11 3.82 -11.54 8.33
N PRO A 12 3.84 -11.02 9.55
CA PRO A 12 4.70 -9.89 9.89
C PRO A 12 6.18 -10.29 9.82
N LYS A 13 6.49 -11.58 10.02
CA LYS A 13 7.83 -12.14 9.85
C LYS A 13 8.25 -12.24 8.38
N SER A 14 7.31 -12.50 7.47
CA SER A 14 7.59 -12.59 6.02
C SER A 14 7.50 -11.25 5.29
N LEU A 15 6.94 -10.21 5.91
CA LEU A 15 6.90 -8.87 5.32
C LEU A 15 8.24 -8.12 5.34
N GLY A 16 9.24 -8.63 6.06
CA GLY A 16 10.57 -8.02 6.12
C GLY A 16 11.37 -8.13 4.80
N TYR A 17 11.31 -9.31 4.16
CA TYR A 17 11.93 -9.60 2.87
C TYR A 17 11.10 -10.65 2.11
N PHE A 18 10.64 -10.34 0.91
CA PHE A 18 9.80 -11.23 0.11
C PHE A 18 9.76 -10.82 -1.37
N ALA A 19 9.20 -11.69 -2.22
CA ALA A 19 8.93 -11.36 -3.62
C ALA A 19 7.42 -11.40 -3.90
N LEU A 20 6.93 -10.51 -4.76
CA LEU A 20 5.57 -10.52 -5.28
C LEU A 20 5.59 -10.08 -6.74
N ASN A 21 4.93 -10.84 -7.63
CA ASN A 21 4.83 -10.52 -9.06
C ASN A 21 6.19 -10.24 -9.73
N GLY A 22 7.26 -10.93 -9.30
CA GLY A 22 8.61 -10.74 -9.82
C GLY A 22 9.37 -9.53 -9.25
N VAL A 23 8.80 -8.79 -8.30
CA VAL A 23 9.46 -7.67 -7.61
C VAL A 23 9.88 -8.11 -6.21
N ILE A 24 11.12 -7.81 -5.83
CA ILE A 24 11.67 -8.11 -4.51
C ILE A 24 11.49 -6.92 -3.57
N TYR A 25 10.92 -7.17 -2.40
CA TYR A 25 10.69 -6.20 -1.35
C TYR A 25 11.61 -6.47 -0.17
N HIS A 26 12.30 -5.45 0.33
CA HIS A 26 13.12 -5.50 1.54
C HIS A 26 12.91 -4.23 2.36
N GLN A 27 12.28 -4.32 3.54
CA GLN A 27 11.83 -3.12 4.26
C GLN A 27 12.94 -2.35 4.99
N ARG A 28 14.09 -2.99 5.22
CA ARG A 28 15.27 -2.33 5.82
C ARG A 28 16.26 -1.82 4.78
N ASP A 29 16.69 -2.71 3.88
CA ASP A 29 17.79 -2.43 2.94
C ASP A 29 17.35 -2.19 1.49
N GLY A 30 16.05 -2.29 1.18
CA GLY A 30 15.53 -2.02 -0.15
C GLY A 30 15.55 -0.53 -0.49
N MET A 31 15.65 -0.19 -1.77
CA MET A 31 15.62 1.20 -2.21
C MET A 31 14.33 1.91 -1.74
N GLY A 32 14.50 3.08 -1.14
CA GLY A 32 13.40 3.86 -0.53
C GLY A 32 12.81 3.21 0.73
N ALA A 33 13.51 2.29 1.38
CA ALA A 33 13.08 1.73 2.66
C ALA A 33 12.77 2.84 3.68
N VAL A 34 11.67 2.68 4.41
CA VAL A 34 11.21 3.63 5.44
C VAL A 34 11.16 2.89 6.78
N PRO A 35 11.79 3.41 7.86
CA PRO A 35 11.85 2.72 9.15
C PRO A 35 10.49 2.27 9.70
N ASP A 36 9.45 3.12 9.58
CA ASP A 36 8.10 2.80 10.06
C ASP A 36 7.48 1.63 9.29
N VAL A 37 7.80 1.48 8.00
CA VAL A 37 7.35 0.36 7.16
C VAL A 37 8.05 -0.94 7.57
N ALA A 38 9.31 -0.89 8.00
CA ALA A 38 10.01 -2.05 8.57
C ALA A 38 9.39 -2.53 9.90
N GLN A 39 8.60 -1.68 10.55
CA GLN A 39 7.85 -1.98 11.77
C GLN A 39 6.33 -2.02 11.53
N ILE A 40 5.88 -2.35 10.31
CA ILE A 40 4.45 -2.27 9.94
C ILE A 40 3.51 -3.05 10.87
N ALA A 41 4.00 -4.16 11.44
CA ALA A 41 3.28 -4.95 12.44
C ALA A 41 2.90 -4.16 13.72
N TYR A 42 3.56 -3.03 13.95
CA TYR A 42 3.35 -2.13 15.06
C TYR A 42 2.73 -0.79 14.61
N THR A 43 3.15 -0.28 13.46
CA THR A 43 2.79 1.06 12.96
C THR A 43 1.52 1.09 12.10
N GLY A 44 1.02 -0.07 11.64
CA GLY A 44 -0.20 -0.14 10.84
C GLY A 44 -0.48 -1.52 10.24
N PHE A 45 -0.76 -1.56 8.94
CA PHE A 45 -1.11 -2.79 8.22
C PHE A 45 -0.66 -2.71 6.75
N VAL A 46 -0.74 -3.82 6.01
CA VAL A 46 -0.41 -3.84 4.58
C VAL A 46 -1.66 -4.15 3.77
N VAL A 47 -1.86 -3.47 2.65
CA VAL A 47 -2.90 -3.80 1.67
C VAL A 47 -2.25 -4.18 0.36
N LEU A 48 -2.96 -5.00 -0.43
CA LEU A 48 -2.56 -5.32 -1.79
C LEU A 48 -3.43 -4.49 -2.73
N MET A 49 -2.82 -3.49 -3.37
CA MET A 49 -3.51 -2.58 -4.29
C MET A 49 -2.75 -2.49 -5.60
N ARG A 50 -3.47 -2.17 -6.68
CA ARG A 50 -2.82 -1.89 -7.97
C ARG A 50 -1.95 -0.65 -7.87
N PRO A 51 -0.76 -0.64 -8.51
CA PRO A 51 0.07 0.54 -8.61
C PRO A 51 -0.67 1.78 -9.11
N SER A 52 -1.56 1.64 -10.10
CA SER A 52 -2.38 2.75 -10.61
C SER A 52 -3.24 3.39 -9.51
N VAL A 53 -3.90 2.57 -8.69
CA VAL A 53 -4.77 3.04 -7.60
C VAL A 53 -3.96 3.79 -6.55
N TYR A 54 -2.80 3.26 -6.16
CA TYR A 54 -1.87 3.97 -5.27
C TYR A 54 -1.48 5.35 -5.84
N LEU A 55 -1.16 5.42 -7.12
CA LEU A 55 -0.76 6.66 -7.79
C LEU A 55 -1.92 7.68 -7.84
N ASP A 56 -3.15 7.22 -8.05
CA ASP A 56 -4.35 8.06 -8.04
C ASP A 56 -4.65 8.67 -6.66
N LEU A 57 -4.18 8.04 -5.58
CA LEU A 57 -4.31 8.53 -4.20
C LEU A 57 -3.22 9.54 -3.81
N CYS A 58 -2.20 9.71 -4.65
CA CYS A 58 -1.10 10.62 -4.43
C CYS A 58 -1.20 11.86 -5.34
N PRO A 59 -0.59 13.00 -4.98
CA PRO A 59 -0.51 14.14 -5.88
C PRO A 59 0.33 13.78 -7.11
N PRO A 60 0.01 14.34 -8.29
CA PRO A 60 0.72 14.05 -9.53
C PRO A 60 2.23 14.22 -9.42
N LEU A 61 2.96 13.30 -10.03
CA LEU A 61 4.41 13.36 -10.10
C LEU A 61 4.83 14.19 -11.33
N LYS A 62 5.63 15.24 -11.13
CA LYS A 62 6.33 15.91 -12.22
C LYS A 62 7.59 15.09 -12.53
N LEU A 63 7.59 14.38 -13.64
CA LEU A 63 8.58 13.33 -13.94
C LEU A 63 9.88 13.85 -14.54
N GLU A 64 10.99 13.27 -14.07
CA GLU A 64 12.18 12.84 -14.84
C GLU A 64 12.62 11.50 -14.18
N PHE A 65 12.64 10.42 -14.95
CA PHE A 65 12.96 9.06 -14.45
C PHE A 65 14.41 8.73 -14.78
N ASN A 66 15.24 8.33 -13.80
CA ASN A 66 16.54 7.73 -14.13
C ASN A 66 16.82 6.45 -13.33
N GLY A 67 17.13 5.37 -14.06
CA GLY A 67 17.82 4.16 -13.56
C GLY A 67 17.07 3.18 -12.64
N MET A 68 16.01 3.59 -11.93
CA MET A 68 15.35 2.70 -10.95
C MET A 68 14.74 1.45 -11.61
N GLU A 69 14.02 1.59 -12.73
CA GLU A 69 13.39 0.44 -13.38
C GLU A 69 14.42 -0.63 -13.78
N ALA A 70 15.59 -0.23 -14.30
CA ALA A 70 16.65 -1.14 -14.66
C ALA A 70 17.16 -1.95 -13.45
N LYS A 71 17.31 -1.28 -12.30
CA LYS A 71 17.69 -1.94 -11.03
C LYS A 71 16.65 -2.95 -10.57
N LEU A 72 15.36 -2.59 -10.60
CA LEU A 72 14.28 -3.52 -10.21
C LEU A 72 14.22 -4.73 -11.15
N ARG A 73 14.39 -4.52 -12.47
CA ARG A 73 14.46 -5.62 -13.46
C ARG A 73 15.70 -6.51 -13.25
N ALA A 74 16.79 -5.96 -12.71
CA ALA A 74 17.98 -6.71 -12.32
C ALA A 74 17.83 -7.48 -10.98
N GLY A 75 16.72 -7.28 -10.26
CA GLY A 75 16.44 -7.93 -8.98
C GLY A 75 16.85 -7.13 -7.74
N ASP A 76 17.21 -5.85 -7.88
CA ASP A 76 17.50 -5.02 -6.70
C ASP A 76 16.21 -4.80 -5.87
N PRO A 77 16.26 -4.99 -4.55
CA PRO A 77 15.08 -4.90 -3.71
C PRO A 77 14.61 -3.45 -3.50
N ILE A 78 13.30 -3.29 -3.29
CA ILE A 78 12.69 -2.02 -2.89
C ILE A 78 12.00 -2.11 -1.52
N GLY A 79 11.90 -1.00 -0.81
CA GLY A 79 10.91 -0.91 0.28
C GLY A 79 9.48 -0.89 -0.28
N MET A 80 8.48 -1.23 0.55
CA MET A 80 7.10 -0.97 0.18
C MET A 80 6.84 0.55 0.08
N PRO A 81 6.04 1.00 -0.89
CA PRO A 81 5.42 2.32 -0.82
C PRO A 81 4.48 2.38 0.40
N PHE A 82 4.21 3.59 0.89
CA PHE A 82 3.27 3.78 1.98
C PHE A 82 2.24 4.88 1.71
N LEU A 83 1.11 4.76 2.41
CA LEU A 83 0.10 5.80 2.62
C LEU A 83 -0.08 6.00 4.12
N ALA A 84 -0.01 7.23 4.60
CA ALA A 84 -0.31 7.58 5.98
C ALA A 84 -1.73 8.15 6.07
N ILE A 85 -2.53 7.64 7.00
CA ILE A 85 -3.92 8.03 7.20
C ILE A 85 -4.20 8.40 8.65
N ASN A 86 -5.33 9.05 8.88
CA ASN A 86 -6.00 9.04 10.19
C ASN A 86 -7.27 8.19 10.05
N GLN A 87 -7.34 7.09 10.79
CA GLN A 87 -8.46 6.15 10.69
C GLN A 87 -9.73 6.64 11.40
N GLU A 88 -9.61 7.65 12.26
CA GLU A 88 -10.75 8.26 12.96
C GLU A 88 -11.51 9.26 12.09
N ASP A 89 -10.94 9.69 10.97
CA ASP A 89 -11.62 10.62 10.07
C ASP A 89 -12.88 9.97 9.49
N GLU A 90 -13.98 10.73 9.43
CA GLU A 90 -15.24 10.27 8.81
C GLU A 90 -15.01 9.84 7.35
N THR A 91 -14.20 10.62 6.63
CA THR A 91 -13.68 10.27 5.30
C THR A 91 -12.20 9.98 5.41
N ILE A 92 -11.76 8.79 4.97
CA ILE A 92 -10.34 8.46 4.96
C ILE A 92 -9.61 9.41 4.01
N GLN A 93 -8.65 10.16 4.56
CA GLN A 93 -7.83 11.11 3.83
C GLN A 93 -6.38 10.66 3.85
N ILE A 94 -5.73 10.60 2.69
CA ILE A 94 -4.28 10.40 2.64
C ILE A 94 -3.60 11.67 3.16
N ARG A 95 -2.79 11.52 4.21
CA ARG A 95 -2.09 12.62 4.88
C ARG A 95 -0.65 12.74 4.41
N SER A 96 -0.01 11.60 4.14
CA SER A 96 1.35 11.53 3.61
C SER A 96 1.51 10.26 2.78
N HIS A 97 2.52 10.21 1.94
CA HIS A 97 2.88 9.04 1.15
C HIS A 97 4.37 9.10 0.78
N GLU A 98 4.92 7.94 0.47
CA GLU A 98 6.22 7.82 -0.20
C GLU A 98 6.19 6.57 -1.09
N GLY A 99 6.90 6.62 -2.23
CA GLY A 99 7.10 5.48 -3.10
C GLY A 99 6.47 5.62 -4.49
N ARG A 100 6.00 6.80 -4.90
CA ARG A 100 5.45 7.06 -6.26
C ARG A 100 6.34 6.54 -7.39
N HIS A 101 7.65 6.83 -7.34
CA HIS A 101 8.59 6.34 -8.37
C HIS A 101 8.66 4.81 -8.40
N ARG A 102 8.65 4.17 -7.23
CA ARG A 102 8.63 2.71 -7.10
C ARG A 102 7.33 2.13 -7.64
N ALA A 103 6.18 2.73 -7.30
CA ALA A 103 4.89 2.34 -7.84
C ALA A 103 4.83 2.45 -9.37
N HIS A 104 5.38 3.51 -9.97
CA HIS A 104 5.51 3.61 -11.43
C HIS A 104 6.36 2.49 -12.03
N CYS A 105 7.51 2.16 -11.42
CA CYS A 105 8.35 1.05 -11.88
C CYS A 105 7.62 -0.30 -11.76
N VAL A 106 6.99 -0.55 -10.60
CA VAL A 106 6.23 -1.77 -10.35
C VAL A 106 5.12 -1.91 -11.37
N ARG A 107 4.35 -0.84 -11.63
CA ARG A 107 3.33 -0.82 -12.69
C ARG A 107 3.87 -1.25 -14.05
N SER A 108 5.02 -0.71 -14.45
CA SER A 108 5.71 -1.03 -15.71
C SER A 108 6.17 -2.49 -15.78
N ILE A 109 6.69 -3.02 -14.68
CA ILE A 109 7.25 -4.38 -14.62
C ILE A 109 6.16 -5.44 -14.53
N THR A 110 5.12 -5.19 -13.72
CA THR A 110 4.10 -6.19 -13.37
C THR A 110 2.83 -6.06 -14.21
N ASN A 111 2.80 -5.14 -15.18
CA ASN A 111 1.61 -4.77 -15.94
C ASN A 111 0.43 -4.43 -15.02
N ASP A 112 0.68 -3.55 -14.04
CA ASP A 112 -0.29 -3.06 -13.04
C ASP A 112 -0.88 -4.16 -12.13
N ALA A 113 -0.24 -5.34 -12.04
CA ALA A 113 -0.61 -6.34 -11.03
C ALA A 113 -0.36 -5.79 -9.61
N GLU A 114 -1.14 -6.29 -8.64
CA GLU A 114 -1.13 -5.81 -7.25
C GLU A 114 0.27 -5.72 -6.65
N MET A 115 0.46 -4.68 -5.84
CA MET A 115 1.67 -4.46 -5.06
C MET A 115 1.31 -4.28 -3.58
N PRO A 116 2.22 -4.65 -2.67
CA PRO A 116 2.05 -4.40 -1.25
C PRO A 116 2.26 -2.91 -0.95
N VAL A 117 1.32 -2.33 -0.21
CA VAL A 117 1.37 -0.93 0.24
C VAL A 117 1.18 -0.90 1.74
N ALA A 118 2.11 -0.29 2.44
CA ALA A 118 1.99 -0.07 3.87
C ALA A 118 1.00 1.06 4.15
N VAL A 119 0.02 0.81 5.03
CA VAL A 119 -0.87 1.83 5.56
C VAL A 119 -0.40 2.18 6.96
N LEU A 120 0.18 3.38 7.11
CA LEU A 120 0.68 3.89 8.38
C LEU A 120 -0.41 4.68 9.10
N LEU A 121 -0.54 4.46 10.41
CA LEU A 121 -1.50 5.16 11.24
C LEU A 121 -0.85 6.40 11.86
N SER A 122 -1.64 7.47 11.96
CA SER A 122 -1.22 8.73 12.59
C SER A 122 -1.74 8.85 14.03
N ARG A 123 -1.39 9.94 14.72
CA ARG A 123 -1.95 10.33 16.04
C ARG A 123 -1.76 9.32 17.18
N GLY A 124 -0.72 8.50 17.11
CA GLY A 124 -0.39 7.56 18.18
C GLY A 124 -1.12 6.22 18.07
N ASP A 125 -1.95 6.04 17.04
CA ASP A 125 -2.53 4.75 16.72
C ASP A 125 -1.48 3.72 16.30
N ARG A 126 -1.77 2.48 16.66
CA ARG A 126 -0.90 1.32 16.42
C ARG A 126 -1.69 0.25 15.69
N ALA A 127 -0.99 -0.70 15.08
CA ALA A 127 -1.59 -1.85 14.39
C ALA A 127 -2.69 -2.55 15.23
N ARG A 128 -2.47 -2.69 16.54
CA ARG A 128 -3.45 -3.27 17.49
C ARG A 128 -4.74 -2.47 17.66
N HIS A 129 -4.78 -1.19 17.25
CA HIS A 129 -5.98 -0.34 17.29
C HIS A 129 -6.73 -0.36 15.96
N VAL A 130 -6.21 -1.03 14.92
CA VAL A 130 -6.88 -1.12 13.63
C VAL A 130 -8.13 -1.96 13.80
N ARG A 131 -9.28 -1.35 13.49
CA ARG A 131 -10.57 -2.03 13.44
C ARG A 131 -10.92 -2.33 11.99
N ILE A 132 -11.67 -3.41 11.77
CA ILE A 132 -11.96 -3.86 10.42
C ILE A 132 -12.87 -2.89 9.66
N GLU A 133 -13.75 -2.19 10.37
CA GLU A 133 -14.62 -1.16 9.82
C GLU A 133 -13.81 -0.01 9.21
N ASN A 134 -12.67 0.34 9.83
CA ASN A 134 -11.80 1.39 9.32
C ASN A 134 -11.08 0.94 8.04
N VAL A 135 -10.67 -0.33 7.97
CA VAL A 135 -10.07 -0.93 6.76
C VAL A 135 -11.11 -1.00 5.63
N ALA A 136 -12.32 -1.44 5.93
CA ALA A 136 -13.43 -1.52 4.97
C ALA A 136 -13.81 -0.13 4.45
N ARG A 137 -13.83 0.89 5.31
CA ARG A 137 -14.05 2.28 4.91
C ARG A 137 -12.97 2.75 3.94
N MET A 138 -11.70 2.54 4.25
CA MET A 138 -10.60 2.89 3.33
C MET A 138 -10.75 2.14 2.00
N ALA A 139 -11.09 0.85 2.03
CA ALA A 139 -11.30 0.10 0.82
C ALA A 139 -12.43 0.66 -0.05
N SER A 140 -13.51 1.15 0.55
CA SER A 140 -14.65 1.76 -0.16
C SER A 140 -14.30 3.08 -0.86
N GLY A 141 -13.21 3.73 -0.46
CA GLY A 141 -12.70 4.94 -1.07
C GLY A 141 -11.90 5.80 -0.10
N ALA A 142 -11.12 6.72 -0.66
CA ALA A 142 -10.32 7.65 0.11
C ALA A 142 -10.09 8.94 -0.66
N ARG A 143 -9.94 10.05 0.08
CA ARG A 143 -9.56 11.33 -0.49
C ARG A 143 -8.05 11.36 -0.73
N ARG A 144 -7.65 11.65 -1.96
CA ARG A 144 -6.24 11.82 -2.37
C ARG A 144 -5.54 12.85 -1.46
N GLN A 145 -4.23 12.71 -1.29
CA GLN A 145 -3.46 13.67 -0.50
C GLN A 145 -3.59 15.11 -1.05
N ARG A 146 -3.86 16.05 -0.14
CA ARG A 146 -3.81 17.48 -0.44
C ARG A 146 -2.38 17.91 -0.79
N SER A 147 -2.24 18.76 -1.80
CA SER A 147 -0.97 19.44 -2.13
C SER A 147 -1.18 20.94 -2.31
N ALA A 148 -0.08 21.71 -2.42
CA ALA A 148 -0.19 23.15 -2.71
C ALA A 148 -0.83 23.42 -4.08
N GLN A 149 -0.67 22.50 -5.03
CA GLN A 149 -1.23 22.60 -6.39
C GLN A 149 -2.67 22.09 -6.47
N GLU A 150 -3.08 21.24 -5.53
CA GLU A 150 -4.40 20.62 -5.47
C GLU A 150 -4.92 20.69 -4.02
N PRO A 151 -5.43 21.87 -3.59
CA PRO A 151 -5.87 22.09 -2.21
C PRO A 151 -7.18 21.35 -1.87
N ASP A 152 -8.01 21.07 -2.87
CA ASP A 152 -9.23 20.26 -2.74
C ASP A 152 -9.16 19.04 -3.68
N PRO A 153 -8.41 18.00 -3.28
CA PRO A 153 -8.22 16.81 -4.10
C PRO A 153 -9.50 15.96 -4.16
N PRO A 154 -9.71 15.24 -5.27
CA PRO A 154 -10.89 14.39 -5.45
C PRO A 154 -10.93 13.25 -4.44
N PHE A 155 -12.14 12.77 -4.19
CA PHE A 155 -12.38 11.47 -3.59
C PHE A 155 -12.21 10.39 -4.66
N ILE A 156 -11.46 9.34 -4.36
CA ILE A 156 -11.27 8.20 -5.26
C ILE A 156 -12.14 7.06 -4.74
N ASP A 157 -13.10 6.65 -5.56
CA ASP A 157 -14.04 5.57 -5.24
C ASP A 157 -13.36 4.21 -5.24
N GLY A 158 -13.82 3.31 -4.36
CA GLY A 158 -13.34 1.96 -4.24
C GLY A 158 -14.00 0.94 -5.19
N PRO A 159 -13.64 -0.36 -5.08
CA PRO A 159 -12.68 -0.88 -4.11
C PRO A 159 -11.24 -0.47 -4.43
N LEU A 160 -10.55 0.16 -3.47
CA LEU A 160 -9.14 0.53 -3.63
C LEU A 160 -8.19 -0.67 -3.51
N PHE A 161 -8.62 -1.70 -2.80
CA PHE A 161 -7.97 -2.99 -2.63
C PHE A 161 -9.02 -4.01 -2.22
N GLU A 162 -8.70 -5.30 -2.33
CA GLU A 162 -9.56 -6.40 -1.89
C GLU A 162 -8.91 -7.27 -0.82
N ARG A 163 -7.60 -7.11 -0.57
CA ARG A 163 -6.83 -7.95 0.34
C ARG A 163 -6.03 -7.11 1.31
N VAL A 164 -6.09 -7.47 2.57
CA VAL A 164 -5.38 -6.82 3.68
C VAL A 164 -4.60 -7.83 4.49
N ILE A 165 -3.43 -7.45 4.95
CA ILE A 165 -2.60 -8.21 5.87
C ILE A 165 -2.62 -7.47 7.19
N LEU A 166 -3.39 -7.99 8.13
CA LEU A 166 -3.63 -7.39 9.43
C LEU A 166 -3.19 -8.35 10.52
N ASN A 167 -2.36 -7.87 11.46
CA ASN A 167 -1.81 -8.68 12.55
C ASN A 167 -1.19 -10.01 12.07
N GLY A 168 -0.64 -10.01 10.86
CA GLY A 168 0.01 -11.18 10.29
C GLY A 168 -0.88 -12.22 9.63
N LYS A 169 -2.13 -11.87 9.39
CA LYS A 169 -3.08 -12.71 8.67
C LYS A 169 -3.57 -11.96 7.45
N GLU A 170 -3.55 -12.62 6.31
CA GLU A 170 -4.27 -12.15 5.14
C GLU A 170 -5.77 -12.30 5.37
N VAL A 171 -6.52 -11.28 5.01
CA VAL A 171 -7.98 -11.26 5.09
C VAL A 171 -8.52 -10.62 3.81
N GLU A 172 -9.50 -11.27 3.20
CA GLU A 172 -10.16 -10.79 1.98
C GLU A 172 -11.41 -9.97 2.31
N LEU A 173 -11.62 -8.88 1.56
CA LEU A 173 -12.73 -7.97 1.83
C LEU A 173 -14.11 -8.58 1.59
N ALA A 174 -14.22 -9.57 0.70
CA ALA A 174 -15.46 -10.32 0.50
C ALA A 174 -15.94 -11.03 1.78
N SER A 175 -15.01 -11.33 2.70
CA SER A 175 -15.32 -11.87 4.03
C SER A 175 -15.96 -10.83 4.96
N PHE A 176 -15.98 -9.55 4.58
CA PHE A 176 -16.52 -8.42 5.35
C PHE A 176 -17.85 -7.88 4.81
N ALA A 177 -18.48 -8.58 3.85
CA ALA A 177 -19.80 -8.22 3.32
C ALA A 177 -20.89 -7.90 4.39
N PRO A 178 -20.88 -8.47 5.62
CA PRO A 178 -21.82 -8.08 6.67
C PRO A 178 -21.60 -6.67 7.23
N VAL A 179 -20.37 -6.13 7.16
CA VAL A 179 -19.97 -4.85 7.75
C VAL A 179 -20.24 -3.68 6.81
N LEU A 180 -20.24 -3.92 5.50
CA LEU A 180 -20.51 -2.92 4.45
C LEU A 180 -22.02 -2.72 4.16
N ARG A 181 -22.91 -3.47 4.84
CA ARG A 181 -24.38 -3.38 4.71
C ARG A 181 -25.07 -2.66 5.88
N MET A 182 -24.29 -2.09 6.81
CA MET A 182 -24.79 -1.21 7.89
C MET A 182 -24.42 0.24 7.60
#